data_AF-A0AAP3A538-F1
#
_entry.id   AF-A0AAP3A538-F1
#
_cell.length_a   1.000
_cell.length_b   1.000
_cell.length_c   1.000
_cell.angle_alpha   90.00
_cell.angle_beta   90.00
_cell.angle_gamma   90.00
#
_symmetry.space_group_name_H-M   'P 1'
#
loop_
_entity.id
_entity.type
_entity.pdbx_description
1 polymer ?
#
loop_
_entity_poly.entity_id
_entity_poly.type
_entity_poly.pdbx_seq_one_letter_code
_entity_poly.pdbx_strand_id
1 'polypeptide(L)'
;LRDAIPGIVVKIPVTSEGLAAIKMLKKEGITTLGTAVYSAAQGLLAALAGAKYVAPYVNRVDAQGGDGIRTVQELQALLEM
;
A
#
# COMPACT_ATOMS: atom_id res chain seq x y z
N LEU A 1 -1.34 9.36 -18.98
CA LEU A 1 -1.83 9.83 -17.65
C LEU A 1 -0.73 10.49 -16.84
N ARG A 2 0.44 9.87 -16.64
CA ARG A 2 1.59 10.52 -15.97
C ARG A 2 1.99 11.84 -16.64
N ASP A 3 2.00 11.87 -17.97
CA ASP A 3 2.32 13.10 -18.72
C ASP A 3 1.19 14.15 -18.66
N ALA A 4 -0.04 13.71 -18.38
CA ALA A 4 -1.20 14.59 -18.25
C ALA A 4 -1.34 15.16 -16.82
N ILE A 5 -0.83 14.45 -15.80
CA ILE A 5 -0.89 14.84 -14.39
C ILE A 5 0.50 14.64 -13.76
N PRO A 6 1.39 15.65 -13.87
CA PRO A 6 2.71 15.61 -13.26
C PRO A 6 2.62 15.35 -11.75
N GLY A 7 3.44 14.42 -11.25
CA GLY A 7 3.48 14.07 -9.82
C GLY A 7 2.34 13.16 -9.33
N ILE A 8 1.50 12.63 -10.22
CA ILE A 8 0.48 11.65 -9.83
C ILE A 8 1.11 10.43 -9.13
N VAL A 9 0.50 10.01 -8.03
CA VAL A 9 0.84 8.77 -7.32
C VAL A 9 -0.11 7.67 -7.77
N VAL A 10 0.43 6.59 -8.33
CA VAL A 10 -0.36 5.50 -8.89
C VAL A 10 -0.82 4.56 -7.77
N LYS A 11 -2.13 4.43 -7.58
CA LYS A 11 -2.72 3.52 -6.58
C LYS A 11 -2.81 2.12 -7.15
N ILE A 12 -2.27 1.13 -6.43
CA ILE A 12 -2.22 -0.26 -6.87
C ILE A 12 -2.76 -1.15 -5.74
N PRO A 13 -3.82 -1.95 -5.98
CA PRO A 13 -4.30 -2.89 -4.97
C PRO A 13 -3.22 -3.93 -4.65
N VAL A 14 -3.02 -4.24 -3.36
CA VAL A 14 -1.92 -5.12 -2.92
C VAL A 14 -2.30 -6.60 -3.08
N THR A 15 -2.33 -7.06 -4.33
CA THR A 15 -2.40 -8.47 -4.73
C THR A 15 -1.01 -8.96 -5.14
N SER A 16 -0.86 -10.24 -5.50
CA SER A 16 0.39 -10.79 -6.04
C SER A 16 0.88 -10.01 -7.26
N GLU A 17 0.00 -9.75 -8.22
CA GLU A 17 0.26 -8.98 -9.44
C GLU A 17 0.50 -7.51 -9.09
N GLY A 18 -0.23 -6.98 -8.11
CA GLY A 18 -0.02 -5.63 -7.59
C GLY A 18 1.37 -5.43 -7.01
N LEU A 19 1.88 -6.39 -6.24
CA LEU A 19 3.25 -6.39 -5.71
C LEU A 19 4.29 -6.45 -6.83
N ALA A 20 4.07 -7.30 -7.84
CA ALA A 20 4.92 -7.34 -9.02
C ALA A 20 4.93 -5.99 -9.77
N ALA A 21 3.75 -5.36 -9.95
CA ALA A 21 3.60 -4.06 -10.58
C ALA A 21 4.29 -2.95 -9.79
N ILE A 22 4.11 -2.89 -8.46
CA ILE A 22 4.80 -1.93 -7.59
C ILE A 22 6.32 -2.06 -7.75
N LYS A 23 6.85 -3.28 -7.77
CA LYS A 23 8.28 -3.55 -7.96
C LYS A 23 8.80 -3.10 -9.32
N MET A 24 8.04 -3.30 -10.39
CA MET A 24 8.40 -2.82 -11.73
C MET A 24 8.39 -1.28 -11.78
N LEU A 25 7.32 -0.65 -11.30
CA LEU A 25 7.15 0.80 -11.31
C LEU A 25 8.18 1.52 -10.45
N LYS A 26 8.63 0.90 -9.35
CA LYS A 26 9.75 1.42 -8.55
C LYS A 26 11.04 1.54 -9.36
N LYS A 27 11.34 0.57 -10.23
CA LYS A 27 12.52 0.61 -11.12
C LYS A 27 12.40 1.71 -12.18
N GLU A 28 11.18 2.03 -12.59
CA GLU A 28 10.88 3.12 -13.54
C GLU A 28 10.78 4.51 -12.87
N GLY A 29 11.04 4.60 -11.56
CA GLY A 29 10.94 5.84 -10.79
C GLY A 29 9.51 6.38 -10.68
N ILE A 30 8.50 5.52 -10.85
CA ILE A 30 7.08 5.88 -10.70
C ILE A 30 6.68 5.72 -9.23
N THR A 31 6.14 6.78 -8.65
CA THR A 31 5.69 6.76 -7.25
C THR A 31 4.35 6.04 -7.14
N THR A 32 4.27 5.04 -6.27
CA THR A 32 3.08 4.22 -6.07
C THR A 32 2.57 4.27 -4.63
N LEU A 33 1.28 3.96 -4.49
CA LEU A 33 0.58 3.75 -3.23
C LEU A 33 -0.04 2.35 -3.25
N GLY A 34 0.30 1.51 -2.27
CA GLY A 34 -0.36 0.22 -2.06
C GLY A 34 -1.73 0.41 -1.41
N THR A 35 -2.82 0.08 -2.10
CA THR A 35 -4.20 0.26 -1.63
C THR A 35 -4.92 -1.07 -1.42
N ALA A 36 -6.16 -1.03 -0.92
CA ALA A 36 -6.94 -2.22 -0.57
C ALA A 36 -6.17 -3.15 0.38
N VAL A 37 -5.52 -2.56 1.38
CA VAL A 37 -4.78 -3.28 2.43
C VAL A 37 -5.71 -3.56 3.60
N TYR A 38 -5.74 -4.82 4.04
CA TYR A 38 -6.58 -5.33 5.13
C TYR A 38 -5.79 -5.92 6.29
N SER A 39 -4.46 -6.02 6.19
CA SER A 39 -3.57 -6.45 7.28
C SER A 39 -2.23 -5.73 7.26
N ALA A 40 -1.57 -5.66 8.42
CA ALA A 40 -0.27 -5.02 8.56
C ALA A 40 0.80 -5.71 7.69
N ALA A 41 0.83 -7.05 7.67
CA ALA A 41 1.77 -7.81 6.85
C ALA A 41 1.60 -7.54 5.34
N GLN A 42 0.36 -7.45 4.86
CA GLN A 42 0.09 -7.09 3.46
C GLN A 42 0.61 -5.68 3.15
N GLY A 43 0.41 -4.73 4.07
CA GLY A 43 0.94 -3.37 3.92
C GLY A 43 2.46 -3.32 3.87
N LEU A 44 3.14 -4.08 4.75
CA LEU A 44 4.60 -4.20 4.76
C LEU A 44 5.12 -4.76 3.43
N LEU A 45 4.47 -5.78 2.84
CA LEU A 45 4.86 -6.31 1.54
C LEU A 45 4.80 -5.25 0.43
N ALA A 46 3.80 -4.35 0.46
CA ALA A 46 3.72 -3.26 -0.50
C ALA A 46 4.88 -2.26 -0.35
N ALA A 47 5.25 -1.91 0.89
CA ALA A 47 6.38 -1.05 1.16
C ALA A 47 7.71 -1.69 0.71
N LEU A 48 7.92 -2.96 1.04
CA LEU A 48 9.10 -3.73 0.60
C LEU A 48 9.18 -3.88 -0.93
N ALA A 49 8.04 -3.98 -1.61
CA ALA A 49 7.99 -3.97 -3.07
C ALA A 49 8.35 -2.60 -3.68
N GLY A 50 8.30 -1.52 -2.89
CA GLY A 50 8.73 -0.17 -3.27
C GLY A 50 7.65 0.90 -3.25
N ALA A 51 6.46 0.62 -2.70
CA ALA A 51 5.42 1.63 -2.55
C ALA A 51 5.87 2.74 -1.59
N LYS A 52 5.63 4.00 -1.96
CA LYS A 52 5.93 5.16 -1.11
C LYS A 52 4.89 5.35 -0.01
N TYR A 53 3.65 4.93 -0.27
CA TYR A 53 2.53 5.04 0.64
C TYR A 53 1.79 3.69 0.72
N VAL A 54 1.17 3.44 1.87
CA VAL A 54 0.30 2.27 2.09
C VAL A 54 -1.02 2.76 2.66
N ALA A 55 -2.15 2.28 2.14
CA ALA A 55 -3.50 2.71 2.51
C ALA A 55 -4.34 1.54 3.04
N PRO A 56 -4.29 1.26 4.35
CA PRO A 56 -5.20 0.31 5.00
C PRO A 56 -6.64 0.84 5.00
N TYR A 57 -7.60 -0.03 4.74
CA TYR A 57 -9.03 0.32 4.74
C TYR A 57 -9.63 0.15 6.13
N VAL A 58 -9.29 1.06 7.04
CA VAL A 58 -9.66 1.03 8.48
C VAL A 58 -11.12 0.64 8.70
N ASN A 59 -12.07 1.45 8.21
CA ASN A 59 -13.50 1.19 8.40
C ASN A 59 -13.97 -0.14 7.78
N ARG A 60 -13.28 -0.67 6.76
CA ARG A 60 -13.65 -1.97 6.18
C ARG A 60 -13.15 -3.14 7.03
N VAL A 61 -11.98 -3.00 7.65
CA VAL A 61 -11.48 -3.97 8.63
C VAL A 61 -12.43 -4.03 9.83
N ASP A 62 -12.83 -2.87 10.36
CA ASP A 62 -13.80 -2.78 11.45
C ASP A 62 -15.14 -3.41 11.07
N ALA A 63 -15.68 -3.09 9.89
CA ALA A 63 -16.95 -3.63 9.40
C ALA A 63 -16.93 -5.15 9.15
N GLN A 64 -15.74 -5.76 9.06
CA GLN A 64 -15.56 -7.21 8.90
C GLN A 64 -15.28 -7.93 10.24
N GLY A 65 -15.40 -7.22 11.37
CA GLY A 65 -15.19 -7.76 12.72
C GLY A 65 -13.73 -7.74 13.18
N GLY A 66 -12.84 -7.06 12.45
CA GLY A 66 -11.46 -6.82 12.86
C GLY A 66 -11.29 -5.52 13.66
N ASP A 67 -10.03 -5.14 13.88
CA ASP A 67 -9.65 -3.86 14.48
C ASP A 67 -8.74 -3.08 13.50
N GLY A 68 -9.35 -2.13 12.80
CA GLY A 68 -8.70 -1.30 11.82
C GLY A 68 -7.68 -0.35 12.43
N ILE A 69 -7.92 0.13 13.65
CA ILE A 69 -6.99 1.04 14.36
C ILE A 69 -5.74 0.28 14.78
N ARG A 70 -5.91 -0.91 15.36
CA ARG A 70 -4.80 -1.81 15.67
C ARG A 70 -4.02 -2.19 14.41
N THR A 71 -4.71 -2.46 13.30
CA THR A 71 -4.05 -2.74 12.01
C THR A 71 -3.15 -1.57 11.56
N VAL A 72 -3.59 -0.32 11.74
CA VAL A 72 -2.78 0.86 11.45
C VAL A 72 -1.58 0.97 12.38
N GLN A 73 -1.77 0.75 13.68
CA GLN A 73 -0.68 0.79 14.67
C GLN A 73 0.40 -0.25 14.37
N GLU A 74 -0.01 -1.49 14.11
CA GLU A 74 0.91 -2.58 13.75
C GLU A 74 1.62 -2.29 12.43
N LEU A 75 0.90 -1.78 11.42
CA LEU A 75 1.51 -1.39 10.15
C LEU A 75 2.53 -0.26 10.33
N GLN A 76 2.21 0.78 11.10
CA GLN A 76 3.12 1.89 11.36
C GLN A 76 4.40 1.40 12.03
N ALA A 77 4.28 0.57 13.06
CA ALA A 77 5.42 -0.03 13.73
C ALA A 77 6.31 -0.83 12.76
N LEU A 78 5.72 -1.60 11.84
CA LEU A 78 6.47 -2.36 10.82
C LEU A 78 7.17 -1.46 9.78
N LEU A 79 6.64 -0.26 9.50
CA LEU A 79 7.22 0.67 8.51
C LEU A 79 8.35 1.54 9.09
N GLU A 80 8.40 1.69 10.40
CA GLU A 80 9.42 2.47 11.11
C GLU A 80 10.64 1.66 11.56
N MET A 81 10.60 0.33 11.39
CA MET A 81 11.76 -0.57 11.61
C MET A 81 12.87 -0.32 10.59
#